data_AF-A0A924U930-F1
#
_entry.id   AF-A0A924U930-F1
#
_cell.length_a   1.000
_cell.length_b   1.000
_cell.length_c   1.000
_cell.angle_alpha   90.00
_cell.angle_beta   90.00
_cell.angle_gamma   90.00
#
_symmetry.space_group_name_H-M   'P 1'
#
loop_
_entity.id
_entity.type
_entity.pdbx_description
1 polymer ?
#
loop_
_entity_poly.entity_id
_entity_poly.type
_entity_poly.pdbx_seq_one_letter_code
_entity_poly.pdbx_strand_id
1 'polypeptide(L)' 'MPCPICTKDSDAKYRPFCSRRCADIDLGRWLNES' A
#
# COMPACT_ATOMS: atom_id res chain seq x y z
N MET A 1 1.43 -4.73 11.10
CA MET A 1 0.21 -5.11 10.37
C MET A 1 0.62 -5.53 8.96
N PRO A 2 -0.02 -6.51 8.35
CA PRO A 2 0.30 -6.89 6.98
C PRO A 2 -0.10 -5.76 6.01
N CYS A 3 0.74 -5.54 5.00
CA CYS A 3 0.48 -4.61 3.90
C CYS A 3 -0.79 -5.06 3.16
N PRO A 4 -1.80 -4.19 2.97
CA PRO A 4 -3.06 -4.57 2.33
C PRO A 4 -2.90 -4.90 0.83
N ILE A 5 -1.78 -4.51 0.22
CA ILE A 5 -1.53 -4.69 -1.22
C ILE A 5 -0.82 -6.01 -1.54
N CYS A 6 0.10 -6.44 -0.68
CA CYS A 6 0.98 -7.57 -0.97
C CYS A 6 1.27 -8.49 0.23
N THR A 7 0.55 -8.29 1.34
CA THR A 7 0.57 -9.08 2.58
C THR A 7 1.90 -9.20 3.33
N LYS A 8 2.98 -8.57 2.84
CA LYS A 8 4.25 -8.42 3.56
C LYS A 8 4.10 -7.55 4.81
N ASP A 9 5.02 -7.64 5.74
CA ASP A 9 5.04 -6.76 6.91
C ASP A 9 5.11 -5.28 6.51
N SER A 10 4.27 -4.46 7.14
CA SER A 10 4.28 -3.01 6.96
C SER A 10 5.61 -2.42 7.42
N ASP A 11 6.17 -1.51 6.62
CA ASP A 11 7.36 -0.76 7.00
C ASP A 11 6.93 0.48 7.78
N ALA A 12 7.70 0.86 8.81
CA ALA A 12 7.37 1.98 9.68
C ALA A 12 7.23 3.31 8.93
N LYS A 13 8.02 3.52 7.87
CA LYS A 13 7.98 4.73 7.04
C LYS A 13 6.78 4.74 6.08
N TYR A 14 6.24 3.58 5.74
CA TYR A 14 5.21 3.42 4.71
C TYR A 14 3.88 2.90 5.23
N ARG A 15 3.65 2.86 6.56
CA ARG A 15 2.41 2.34 7.15
C ARG A 15 1.16 2.99 6.51
N PRO A 16 0.14 2.20 6.13
CA PRO A 16 -0.06 0.76 6.39
C PRO A 16 0.69 -0.20 5.43
N PHE A 17 1.47 0.31 4.48
CA PHE A 17 2.13 -0.46 3.42
C PHE A 17 3.55 -0.91 3.77
N CYS A 18 4.08 -1.83 2.96
CA CYS A 18 5.48 -2.29 3.06
C CYS A 18 6.47 -1.44 2.26
N SER A 19 6.00 -0.56 1.36
CA SER A 19 6.86 0.24 0.48
C SER A 19 6.07 1.36 -0.22
N ARG A 20 6.78 2.36 -0.76
CA ARG A 20 6.21 3.39 -1.63
C ARG A 20 5.42 2.81 -2.81
N ARG A 21 5.96 1.76 -3.45
CA ARG A 21 5.29 1.08 -4.58
C ARG A 21 3.89 0.58 -4.21
N CYS A 22 3.72 0.01 -3.02
CA CYS A 22 2.41 -0.48 -2.59
C CYS A 22 1.45 0.68 -2.30
N ALA A 23 1.92 1.79 -1.72
CA ALA A 23 1.12 2.99 -1.54
C ALA A 23 0.67 3.59 -2.89
N ASP A 24 1.56 3.64 -3.89
CA ASP A 24 1.24 4.15 -5.22
C ASP A 24 0.22 3.25 -5.95
N ILE A 25 0.27 1.92 -5.76
CA ILE A 25 -0.72 0.97 -6.30
C ILE A 25 -2.09 1.19 -5.64
N ASP A 26 -2.12 1.34 -4.31
CA ASP A 26 -3.35 1.61 -3.55
C ASP A 26 -4.01 2.90 -4.03
N LEU A 27 -3.22 3.98 -4.14
CA LEU A 27 -3.66 5.26 -4.70
C LEU A 27 -4.20 5.10 -6.13
N GLY A 28 -3.51 4.33 -6.98
CA GLY A 28 -3.96 4.05 -8.34
C GLY A 28 -5.28 3.29 -8.40
N ARG A 29 -5.54 2.35 -7.48
CA ARG A 29 -6.84 1.68 -7.38
C ARG A 29 -7.93 2.68 -7.00
N TRP A 30 -7.68 3.50 -5.98
CA TRP A 30 -8.63 4.52 -5.53
C TRP A 30 -9.00 5.51 -6.62
N LEU A 31 -8.02 5.99 -7.39
CA LEU A 31 -8.26 6.92 -8.50
C LEU A 31 -9.01 6.30 -9.69
N ASN A 32 -8.94 4.97 -9.86
CA ASN A 32 -9.62 4.26 -10.95
C ASN A 32 -11.05 3.84 -10.59
N GLU A 33 -11.46 3.91 -9.32
CA GLU A 33 -12.85 3.66 -8.89
C GLU A 33 -13.71 4.93 -9.01
N SER A 34 -13.76 5.51 -10.22
CA SER A 34 -14.62 6.66 -10.58
C SER A 34 -15.79 6.27 -11.48
#